data_AF-A0A2W5V5B0-F1
#
_entry.id   AF-A0A2W5V5B0-F1
#
_cell.length_a   1.000
_cell.length_b   1.000
_cell.length_c   1.000
_cell.angle_alpha   90.00
_cell.angle_beta   90.00
_cell.angle_gamma   90.00
#
_symmetry.space_group_name_H-M   'P 1'
#
loop_
_entity.id
_entity.type
_entity.pdbx_description
1 polymer ?
#
loop_
_entity_poly.entity_id
_entity_poly.type
_entity_poly.pdbx_seq_one_letter_code
_entity_poly.pdbx_strand_id
1 'polypeptide(L)'
;MVGQKTKARLKVRLPRLPPMAFLKVRSKEWNAAWKGLAEKTGDADKTALNPRSGEVWQYMGSEKRPRGWEHSFRHRDHPSTNERVYVWVAATDGWLPDKSLRM
;
A
#
# COMPACT_ATOMS: atom_id res chain seq x y z
N MET A 1 5.96 29.62 49.10
CA MET A 1 5.61 29.99 47.71
C MET A 1 6.28 29.00 46.77
N VAL A 2 5.53 28.09 46.15
CA VAL A 2 6.07 27.19 45.11
C VAL A 2 5.12 27.27 43.93
N GLY A 3 5.58 27.92 42.85
CA GLY A 3 4.83 28.06 41.60
C GLY A 3 4.86 26.77 40.79
N GLN A 4 3.69 26.25 40.45
CA GLN A 4 3.55 25.14 39.52
C GLN A 4 3.67 25.67 38.08
N LYS A 5 4.65 25.17 37.33
CA LYS A 5 4.79 25.43 35.89
C LYS A 5 3.95 24.42 35.10
N THR A 6 2.90 24.89 34.45
CA THR A 6 2.05 24.10 33.55
C THR A 6 2.81 23.81 32.25
N LYS A 7 3.07 22.52 31.95
CA LYS A 7 3.61 22.10 30.65
C LYS A 7 2.49 22.12 29.60
N ALA A 8 2.59 23.01 28.61
CA ALA A 8 1.71 22.99 27.45
C ALA A 8 1.98 21.74 26.59
N ARG A 9 0.93 20.95 26.34
CA ARG A 9 0.98 19.75 25.50
C ARG A 9 0.81 20.18 24.05
N LEU A 10 1.89 20.12 23.24
CA LEU A 10 1.79 20.32 21.79
C LEU A 10 0.83 19.27 21.21
N LYS A 11 -0.31 19.71 20.69
CA LYS A 11 -1.19 18.87 19.85
C LYS A 11 -0.56 18.80 18.47
N VAL A 12 0.31 17.82 18.24
CA VAL A 12 0.78 17.47 16.90
C VAL A 12 -0.45 17.03 16.10
N ARG A 13 -0.93 17.88 15.18
CA ARG A 13 -1.91 17.47 14.17
C ARG A 13 -1.17 16.55 13.22
N LEU A 14 -1.29 15.24 13.45
CA LEU A 14 -0.89 14.25 12.46
C LEU A 14 -1.63 14.60 11.15
N PRO A 15 -0.93 14.66 10.01
CA PRO A 15 -1.60 14.85 8.74
C PRO A 15 -2.65 13.74 8.59
N ARG A 16 -3.88 14.12 8.19
CA ARG A 16 -4.90 13.13 7.85
C ARG A 16 -4.32 12.29 6.72
N LEU A 17 -4.09 11.01 6.98
CA LEU A 17 -3.69 10.08 5.92
C LEU A 17 -4.74 10.18 4.81
N PRO A 18 -4.32 10.25 3.54
CA PRO A 18 -5.28 10.24 2.44
C PRO A 18 -6.15 8.98 2.57
N PRO A 19 -7.45 9.08 2.26
CA PRO A 19 -8.32 7.91 2.32
C PRO A 19 -7.75 6.82 1.40
N MET A 20 -7.41 5.67 1.99
CA MET A 20 -7.06 4.48 1.24
C MET A 20 -8.29 3.99 0.49
N ALA A 21 -8.11 3.75 -0.80
CA ALA A 21 -9.12 3.12 -1.65
C ALA A 21 -8.78 1.66 -1.92
N PHE A 22 -9.80 0.83 -2.14
CA PHE A 22 -9.61 -0.59 -2.41
C PHE A 22 -10.07 -0.94 -3.82
N LEU A 23 -9.39 -1.91 -4.41
CA LEU A 23 -9.76 -2.49 -5.69
C LEU A 23 -10.82 -3.58 -5.50
N LYS A 24 -11.82 -3.59 -6.38
CA LYS A 24 -12.71 -4.74 -6.51
C LYS A 24 -11.89 -5.93 -7.02
N VAL A 25 -11.86 -7.02 -6.26
CA VAL A 25 -11.16 -8.26 -6.63
C VAL A 25 -11.62 -8.70 -8.03
N ARG A 26 -10.66 -9.08 -8.88
CA ARG A 26 -10.85 -9.49 -10.29
C ARG A 26 -11.41 -8.40 -11.22
N SER A 27 -11.50 -7.15 -10.79
CA SER A 27 -11.75 -6.03 -11.73
C SER A 27 -10.61 -5.87 -12.73
N LYS A 28 -10.85 -5.10 -13.80
CA LYS A 28 -9.81 -4.74 -14.78
C LYS A 28 -8.61 -4.11 -14.07
N GLU A 29 -8.86 -3.20 -13.13
CA GLU A 29 -7.81 -2.53 -12.38
C GLU A 29 -7.07 -3.48 -11.44
N TRP A 30 -7.77 -4.41 -10.76
CA TRP A 30 -7.12 -5.45 -9.98
C TRP A 30 -6.11 -6.22 -10.81
N ASN A 31 -6.52 -6.70 -11.98
CA ASN A 31 -5.64 -7.46 -12.87
C ASN A 31 -4.47 -6.60 -13.38
N ALA A 32 -4.70 -5.33 -13.68
CA ALA A 32 -3.65 -4.39 -14.10
C ALA A 32 -2.64 -4.14 -12.98
N ALA A 33 -3.09 -3.93 -11.74
CA ALA A 33 -2.21 -3.70 -10.59
C ALA A 33 -1.28 -4.90 -10.33
N TRP A 34 -1.82 -6.12 -10.35
CA TRP A 34 -1.02 -7.34 -10.19
C TRP A 34 -0.08 -7.59 -11.36
N LYS A 35 -0.50 -7.27 -12.60
CA LYS A 35 0.38 -7.34 -13.77
C LYS A 35 1.55 -6.35 -13.65
N GLY A 36 1.28 -5.10 -13.27
CA GLY A 36 2.31 -4.07 -13.09
C GLY A 36 3.26 -4.38 -11.92
N LEU A 37 2.79 -5.08 -10.88
CA LEU A 37 3.67 -5.61 -9.83
C LEU A 37 4.68 -6.61 -10.43
N ALA A 38 4.19 -7.62 -11.15
CA ALA A 38 5.03 -8.66 -11.76
C ALA A 38 6.03 -8.07 -12.76
N GLU A 39 5.61 -7.12 -13.59
CA GLU A 39 6.50 -6.40 -14.53
C GLU A 39 7.60 -5.62 -13.80
N LYS A 40 7.29 -5.04 -12.63
CA LYS A 40 8.23 -4.20 -11.87
C LYS A 40 9.21 -5.01 -11.03
N THR A 41 8.79 -6.15 -10.49
CA THR A 41 9.65 -7.00 -9.65
C THR A 41 10.35 -8.11 -10.42
N GLY A 42 9.81 -8.50 -11.58
CA GLY A 42 10.26 -9.69 -12.31
C GLY A 42 9.78 -11.00 -11.70
N ASP A 43 8.90 -10.95 -10.69
CA ASP A 43 8.33 -12.16 -10.10
C ASP A 43 7.35 -12.81 -11.07
N ALA A 44 7.72 -14.00 -11.57
CA ALA A 44 6.96 -14.72 -12.59
C ALA A 44 5.62 -15.30 -12.09
N ASP A 45 5.40 -15.35 -10.77
CA ASP A 45 4.24 -15.99 -10.17
C ASP A 45 3.54 -15.07 -9.16
N LYS A 46 2.21 -15.20 -9.06
CA LYS A 46 1.27 -14.22 -8.46
C LYS A 46 1.47 -13.92 -6.96
N THR A 47 2.50 -14.49 -6.34
CA THR A 47 2.70 -14.38 -4.90
C THR A 47 4.14 -14.32 -4.43
N ALA A 48 5.15 -14.55 -5.29
CA ALA A 48 6.55 -14.67 -4.86
C ALA A 48 6.68 -15.45 -3.53
N LEU A 49 6.09 -16.66 -3.46
CA LEU A 49 6.00 -17.41 -2.21
C LEU A 49 7.38 -17.61 -1.58
N ASN A 50 7.55 -17.17 -0.34
CA ASN A 50 8.70 -17.55 0.44
C ASN A 50 8.46 -18.92 1.09
N PRO A 51 9.23 -19.97 0.74
CA PRO A 51 8.97 -21.33 1.23
C PRO A 51 9.24 -21.50 2.73
N ARG A 52 10.03 -20.60 3.34
CA ARG A 52 10.38 -20.65 4.76
C ARG A 52 9.29 -20.05 5.64
N SER A 53 8.69 -18.93 5.22
CA SER A 53 7.68 -18.22 6.00
C SER A 53 6.24 -18.44 5.52
N GLY A 54 6.05 -18.96 4.30
CA GLY A 54 4.74 -19.06 3.65
C GLY A 54 4.17 -17.70 3.21
N GLU A 55 4.94 -16.62 3.34
CA GLU A 55 4.51 -15.28 3.01
C GLU A 55 4.50 -15.04 1.50
N VAL A 56 3.60 -14.14 1.11
CA VAL A 56 3.34 -13.78 -0.28
C VAL A 56 3.14 -12.28 -0.42
N TRP A 57 3.14 -11.77 -1.65
CA TRP A 57 2.68 -10.41 -1.93
C TRP A 57 1.24 -10.18 -1.43
N GLN A 58 1.05 -9.07 -0.74
CA GLN A 58 -0.23 -8.61 -0.19
C GLN A 58 -0.57 -7.25 -0.79
N TYR A 59 -1.76 -7.11 -1.35
CA TYR A 59 -2.28 -5.80 -1.75
C TYR A 59 -2.69 -5.01 -0.51
N MET A 60 -2.15 -3.80 -0.36
CA MET A 60 -2.29 -2.99 0.86
C MET A 60 -3.32 -1.86 0.69
N GLY A 61 -3.61 -1.46 -0.55
CA GLY A 61 -4.54 -0.38 -0.85
C GLY A 61 -4.03 0.55 -1.95
N SER A 62 -4.89 1.48 -2.36
CA SER A 62 -4.60 2.53 -3.32
C SER A 62 -4.56 3.89 -2.63
N GLU A 63 -3.60 4.71 -3.00
CA GLU A 63 -3.43 6.06 -2.46
C GLU A 63 -3.30 7.07 -3.60
N LYS A 64 -3.88 8.26 -3.40
CA LYS A 64 -3.70 9.36 -4.34
C LYS A 64 -2.36 10.05 -4.05
N ARG A 65 -1.46 10.03 -5.04
CA ARG A 65 -0.16 10.70 -5.04
C ARG A 65 -0.16 11.88 -6.01
N PRO A 66 0.85 12.78 -5.98
CA PRO A 66 0.88 13.95 -6.86
C PRO A 66 0.79 13.64 -8.36
N ARG A 67 1.26 12.46 -8.79
CA ARG A 67 1.27 12.03 -10.20
C ARG A 67 0.07 11.17 -10.61
N GLY A 68 -0.85 10.87 -9.68
CA GLY A 68 -1.98 9.98 -9.94
C GLY A 68 -2.23 9.01 -8.78
N TRP A 69 -3.06 8.01 -9.03
CA TRP A 69 -3.28 6.94 -8.06
C TRP A 69 -2.17 5.90 -8.16
N GLU A 70 -1.76 5.37 -7.01
CA GLU A 70 -0.81 4.25 -6.93
C GLU A 70 -1.37 3.14 -6.04
N HIS A 71 -1.13 1.91 -6.47
CA HIS A 71 -1.43 0.68 -5.76
C HIS A 71 -0.21 0.22 -4.97
N SER A 72 -0.39 0.01 -3.68
CA SER A 72 0.67 -0.43 -2.78
C SER A 72 0.59 -1.94 -2.52
N PHE A 73 1.74 -2.58 -2.60
CA PHE A 73 1.94 -3.99 -2.32
C PHE A 73 3.01 -4.16 -1.26
N ARG A 74 2.88 -5.22 -0.45
CA ARG A 74 3.86 -5.59 0.56
C ARG A 74 4.17 -7.08 0.48
N HIS A 75 5.46 -7.42 0.50
CA HIS A 75 5.93 -8.75 0.83
C HIS A 75 6.52 -8.69 2.23
N ARG A 76 6.10 -9.56 3.16
CA ARG A 76 6.59 -9.49 4.56
C ARG A 76 7.99 -10.09 4.73
N ASP A 77 8.34 -11.07 3.90
CA ASP A 77 9.64 -11.77 3.89
C ASP A 77 9.94 -12.25 2.46
N HIS A 78 10.43 -11.36 1.59
CA HIS A 78 10.55 -11.63 0.14
C HIS A 78 11.59 -12.73 -0.14
N PRO A 79 11.34 -13.71 -1.03
CA PRO A 79 12.22 -14.86 -1.20
C PRO A 79 13.64 -14.48 -1.67
N SER A 80 13.78 -13.41 -2.46
CA SER A 80 15.10 -12.97 -2.95
C SER A 80 15.88 -12.09 -1.98
N THR A 81 15.21 -11.32 -1.11
CA THR A 81 15.88 -10.38 -0.19
C THR A 81 15.85 -10.85 1.27
N ASN A 82 15.00 -11.82 1.60
CA ASN A 82 14.69 -12.26 2.98
C ASN A 82 14.25 -11.10 3.90
N GLU A 83 13.70 -10.04 3.32
CA GLU A 83 13.30 -8.83 4.03
C GLU A 83 11.88 -8.40 3.64
N ARG A 84 11.34 -7.45 4.41
CA ARG A 84 10.08 -6.81 4.06
C ARG A 84 10.28 -5.85 2.90
N VAL A 85 9.53 -6.03 1.83
CA VAL A 85 9.58 -5.19 0.62
C VAL A 85 8.24 -4.51 0.38
N TYR A 86 8.29 -3.25 -0.06
CA TYR A 86 7.12 -2.49 -0.50
C TYR A 86 7.29 -2.08 -1.96
N VAL A 87 6.23 -2.23 -2.74
CA VAL A 87 6.21 -1.84 -4.15
C VAL A 87 4.97 -1.01 -4.42
N TRP A 88 5.15 0.06 -5.19
CA TRP A 88 4.06 0.91 -5.68
C TRP A 88 3.95 0.76 -7.19
N VAL A 89 2.74 0.51 -7.67
CA VAL A 89 2.38 0.36 -9.07
C VAL A 89 1.43 1.49 -9.43
N ALA A 90 1.68 2.21 -10.53
CA ALA A 90 0.76 3.25 -10.98
C ALA A 90 -0.60 2.63 -11.36
N ALA A 91 -1.69 3.30 -11.01
CA ALA A 91 -3.01 2.95 -11.50
C ALA A 91 -3.09 3.21 -13.01
N THR A 92 -4.03 2.55 -13.68
CA THR A 92 -4.28 2.80 -15.11
C THR A 92 -4.79 4.23 -15.33
N ASP A 93 -4.52 4.77 -16.52
CA ASP A 93 -4.89 6.14 -16.86
C ASP A 93 -6.40 6.37 -16.70
N GLY A 94 -6.74 7.43 -15.96
CA GLY A 94 -8.13 7.78 -15.67
C GLY A 94 -8.81 6.91 -14.61
N TRP A 95 -8.10 5.98 -13.97
CA TRP A 95 -8.68 5.19 -12.88
C TRP A 95 -9.11 6.08 -11.71
N LEU A 96 -10.31 5.81 -11.21
CA LEU A 96 -10.87 6.44 -10.02
C LEU A 96 -11.37 5.35 -9.07
N PRO A 97 -11.17 5.54 -7.76
CA PRO A 97 -11.64 4.57 -6.79
C PRO A 97 -13.16 4.55 -6.70
N ASP A 98 -13.71 3.34 -6.58
CA ASP A 98 -15.11 3.16 -6.22
C ASP A 98 -15.31 3.59 -4.76
N LYS A 99 -16.11 4.64 -4.56
CA LYS A 99 -16.39 5.22 -3.24
C LYS A 99 -17.22 4.29 -2.34
N SER A 100 -17.83 3.25 -2.90
CA SER A 100 -18.60 2.23 -2.18
C SER A 100 -17.72 1.15 -1.56
N LEU A 101 -16.49 0.98 -2.05
CA LEU A 101 -15.49 0.08 -1.46
C LEU A 101 -14.77 0.82 -0.32
N ARG A 102 -15.41 0.83 0.86
CA ARG A 102 -14.81 1.28 2.11
C ARG A 102 -14.76 0.11 3.09
N MET A 103 -13.76 0.10 3.98
CA MET A 103 -13.83 -0.75 5.17
C MET A 103 -14.91 -0.25 6.12
#